data_AF-A0A9E5R5B3-F1
#
_entry.id   AF-A0A9E5R5B3-F1
#
_cell.length_a   1.000
_cell.length_b   1.000
_cell.length_c   1.000
_cell.angle_alpha   90.00
_cell.angle_beta   90.00
_cell.angle_gamma   90.00
#
_symmetry.space_group_name_H-M   'P 1'
#
loop_
_entity.id
_entity.type
_entity.pdbx_description
1 polymer ?
#
loop_
_entity_poly.entity_id
_entity_poly.type
_entity_poly.pdbx_seq_one_letter_code
_entity_poly.pdbx_strand_id
1 'polypeptide(L)'
;MLVYALMDQQVFWGQEVRQYPLLLLWLLASSWFLLRWMKAQGRGALPFGLATAYTLSVIGGLYTHSFMGLVILAQLLFVMARLPRQHWLRYGSLLALAGVAFLPWGAAFVYQFQVHGGLRHDWPLNGRTLEILTTHFLGSPVALPLGLIVLALVRPWVAAPGWRRPPPMPGGLLLPVLGIGVPIALVIALTLFSENTRLLTDRNLAILLPWLAVLVALGLSAFEPFGRAVLVGLFILNGLATTDVAADNPPWPEVAAFLALRRGGGGRGYRGCFWR
;
A
#
# COMPACT_ATOMS: atom_id res chain seq x y z
N MET A 1 -11.66 7.33 2.98
CA MET A 1 -12.58 6.93 1.90
C MET A 1 -12.64 8.00 0.82
N LEU A 2 -13.06 9.24 1.11
CA LEU A 2 -13.16 10.28 0.07
C LEU A 2 -11.82 10.62 -0.59
N VAL A 3 -10.76 10.88 0.19
CA VAL A 3 -9.40 11.12 -0.33
C VAL A 3 -8.88 9.98 -1.23
N TYR A 4 -9.34 8.76 -0.96
CA TYR A 4 -8.90 7.58 -1.69
C TYR A 4 -9.49 7.50 -3.10
N ALA A 5 -10.73 7.98 -3.28
CA ALA A 5 -11.40 8.06 -4.57
C ALA A 5 -10.82 9.15 -5.49
N LEU A 6 -9.88 9.94 -4.98
CA LEU A 6 -9.33 11.13 -5.63
C LEU A 6 -7.85 10.96 -5.99
N MET A 7 -7.30 9.77 -5.74
CA MET A 7 -5.99 9.37 -6.22
C MET A 7 -6.17 8.71 -7.59
N ASP A 8 -5.59 9.30 -8.62
CA ASP A 8 -5.79 8.90 -10.01
C ASP A 8 -5.51 7.40 -10.23
N GLN A 9 -4.42 6.90 -9.65
CA GLN A 9 -4.05 5.48 -9.72
C GLN A 9 -5.12 4.54 -9.13
N GLN A 10 -5.87 5.00 -8.14
CA GLN A 10 -6.94 4.21 -7.52
C GLN A 10 -8.20 4.15 -8.35
N VAL A 11 -8.54 5.25 -9.01
CA VAL A 11 -9.63 5.25 -9.99
C VAL A 11 -9.29 4.28 -11.11
N PHE A 12 -8.06 4.36 -11.64
CA PHE A 12 -7.58 3.48 -12.69
C PHE A 12 -7.62 2.00 -12.28
N TRP A 13 -6.96 1.61 -11.18
CA TRP A 13 -6.98 0.21 -10.72
C TRP A 13 -8.33 -0.28 -10.23
N GLY A 14 -9.20 0.64 -9.78
CA GLY A 14 -10.59 0.37 -9.42
C GLY A 14 -11.44 -0.08 -10.59
N GLN A 15 -11.09 0.36 -11.80
CA GLN A 15 -11.81 0.05 -13.04
C GLN A 15 -11.25 -1.19 -13.76
N GLU A 16 -10.03 -1.62 -13.42
CA GLU A 16 -9.46 -2.85 -13.97
C GLU A 16 -10.07 -4.10 -13.30
N VAL A 17 -10.41 -5.13 -14.09
CA VAL A 17 -10.77 -6.47 -13.56
C VAL A 17 -9.50 -7.19 -13.09
N ARG A 18 -8.93 -6.71 -11.98
CA ARG A 18 -7.71 -7.21 -11.33
C ARG A 18 -7.90 -7.29 -9.82
N GLN A 19 -6.93 -7.88 -9.14
CA GLN A 19 -6.97 -8.10 -7.69
C GLN A 19 -6.73 -6.85 -6.82
N TYR A 20 -6.39 -5.69 -7.38
CA TYR A 20 -6.02 -4.50 -6.60
C TYR A 20 -7.13 -3.91 -5.73
N PRO A 21 -8.39 -3.80 -6.19
CA PRO A 21 -9.48 -3.33 -5.34
C PRO A 21 -9.72 -4.28 -4.17
N LEU A 22 -9.58 -5.59 -4.41
CA LEU A 22 -9.70 -6.60 -3.38
C LEU A 22 -8.53 -6.53 -2.38
N LEU A 23 -7.30 -6.32 -2.86
CA LEU A 23 -6.12 -6.12 -2.00
C LEU A 23 -6.33 -4.91 -1.10
N LEU A 24 -6.76 -3.79 -1.66
CA LEU A 24 -7.10 -2.60 -0.91
C LEU A 24 -8.11 -2.91 0.21
N LEU A 25 -9.20 -3.59 -0.13
CA LEU A 25 -10.23 -3.96 0.83
C LEU A 25 -9.61 -4.68 2.03
N TRP A 26 -8.74 -5.67 1.78
CA TRP A 26 -8.05 -6.42 2.82
C TRP A 26 -7.06 -5.58 3.64
N LEU A 27 -6.35 -4.64 3.01
CA LEU A 27 -5.45 -3.70 3.68
C LEU A 27 -6.21 -2.80 4.66
N LEU A 28 -7.33 -2.22 4.21
CA LEU A 28 -8.19 -1.37 5.04
C LEU A 28 -8.89 -2.17 6.13
N ALA A 29 -9.44 -3.33 5.79
CA ALA A 29 -10.14 -4.20 6.73
C ALA A 29 -9.20 -4.67 7.85
N SER A 30 -8.03 -5.23 7.52
CA SER A 30 -7.05 -5.68 8.52
C SER A 30 -6.62 -4.54 9.45
N SER A 31 -6.30 -3.37 8.89
CA SER A 31 -5.88 -2.22 9.68
C SER A 31 -6.99 -1.69 10.58
N TRP A 32 -8.23 -1.66 10.08
CA TRP A 32 -9.39 -1.25 10.86
C TRP A 32 -9.71 -2.23 11.99
N PHE A 33 -9.77 -3.53 11.69
CA PHE A 33 -10.03 -4.56 12.69
C PHE A 33 -8.93 -4.60 13.76
N LEU A 34 -7.67 -4.42 13.38
CA LEU A 34 -6.55 -4.31 14.31
C LEU A 34 -6.76 -3.15 15.30
N LEU A 35 -7.02 -1.94 14.79
CA LEU A 35 -7.24 -0.76 15.63
C LEU A 35 -8.46 -0.92 16.54
N ARG A 36 -9.56 -1.52 16.04
CA ARG A 36 -10.74 -1.82 16.83
C ARG A 36 -10.47 -2.85 17.91
N TRP A 37 -9.73 -3.92 17.58
CA TRP A 37 -9.32 -4.97 18.49
C TRP A 37 -8.46 -4.42 19.63
N MET A 38 -7.46 -3.59 19.31
CA MET A 38 -6.60 -2.92 20.29
C MET A 38 -7.39 -2.02 21.25
N LYS A 39 -8.34 -1.23 20.70
CA LYS A 39 -9.21 -0.38 21.52
C LYS A 39 -10.10 -1.20 22.47
N ALA A 40 -10.58 -2.35 22.03
CA ALA A 40 -11.42 -3.23 22.85
C ALA A 40 -10.61 -3.94 23.96
N GLN A 41 -9.36 -4.33 23.69
CA GLN A 41 -8.48 -4.91 24.72
C GLN A 41 -8.18 -3.94 25.86
N GLY A 42 -8.03 -2.65 25.56
CA GLY A 42 -7.88 -1.61 26.59
C GLY A 42 -9.09 -1.48 27.54
N ARG A 43 -10.23 -2.10 27.20
CA ARG A 43 -11.46 -2.12 28.01
C ARG A 43 -11.68 -3.45 28.73
N GLY A 44 -10.71 -4.37 28.71
CA GLY A 44 -10.79 -5.67 29.37
C GLY A 44 -11.68 -6.72 28.68
N ALA A 45 -12.29 -6.41 27.54
CA ALA A 45 -13.04 -7.38 26.75
C ALA A 45 -12.10 -8.28 25.93
N LEU A 46 -12.51 -9.53 25.70
CA LEU A 46 -11.92 -10.43 24.72
C LEU A 46 -12.74 -10.33 23.41
N PRO A 47 -12.38 -9.44 22.47
CA PRO A 47 -13.13 -9.25 21.24
C PRO A 47 -12.82 -10.35 20.21
N PHE A 48 -13.22 -11.59 20.49
CA PHE A 48 -12.96 -12.74 19.62
C PHE A 48 -13.36 -12.46 18.17
N GLY A 49 -14.56 -11.90 17.94
CA GLY A 49 -15.02 -11.54 16.60
C GLY A 49 -14.12 -10.56 15.85
N LEU A 50 -13.52 -9.57 16.53
CA LEU A 50 -12.59 -8.63 15.90
C LEU A 50 -11.24 -9.30 15.59
N ALA A 51 -10.76 -10.18 16.47
CA ALA A 51 -9.56 -10.98 16.22
C ALA A 51 -9.75 -11.90 15.02
N THR A 52 -10.89 -12.61 14.94
CA THR A 52 -11.23 -13.47 13.81
C THR A 52 -11.33 -12.67 12.51
N ALA A 53 -12.06 -11.54 12.53
CA ALA A 53 -12.19 -10.69 11.35
C ALA A 53 -10.85 -10.09 10.88
N TYR A 54 -9.97 -9.72 11.82
CA TYR A 54 -8.60 -9.34 11.53
C TYR A 54 -7.84 -10.46 10.82
N THR A 55 -7.79 -11.65 11.42
CA THR A 55 -7.07 -12.81 10.86
C THR A 55 -7.59 -13.19 9.48
N LEU A 56 -8.92 -13.23 9.30
CA LEU A 56 -9.54 -13.50 7.99
C LEU A 56 -9.16 -12.43 6.95
N SER A 57 -9.10 -11.16 7.34
CA SER A 57 -8.67 -10.09 6.45
C SER A 57 -7.20 -10.23 6.05
N VAL A 58 -6.34 -10.65 6.99
CA VAL A 58 -4.92 -10.94 6.71
C VAL A 58 -4.77 -12.12 5.76
N ILE A 59 -5.51 -13.22 5.99
CA ILE A 59 -5.51 -14.39 5.10
C ILE A 59 -5.98 -14.00 3.71
N GLY A 60 -7.12 -13.30 3.60
CA GLY A 60 -7.65 -12.81 2.33
C GLY A 60 -6.62 -11.92 1.60
N GLY A 61 -5.96 -11.02 2.33
CA GLY A 61 -4.90 -10.16 1.79
C GLY A 61 -3.71 -10.96 1.25
N LEU A 62 -3.20 -11.94 2.00
CA LEU A 62 -2.08 -12.79 1.57
C LEU A 62 -2.42 -13.63 0.33
N TYR A 63 -3.64 -14.19 0.26
CA TYR A 63 -4.12 -14.91 -0.91
C TYR A 63 -4.36 -14.01 -2.13
N THR A 64 -4.58 -12.71 -1.90
CA THR A 64 -4.79 -11.73 -2.97
C THR A 64 -3.45 -11.21 -3.50
N HIS A 65 -2.51 -10.89 -2.62
CA HIS A 65 -1.20 -10.38 -2.99
C HIS A 65 -0.16 -10.61 -1.89
N SER A 66 1.00 -11.13 -2.27
CA SER A 66 2.08 -11.43 -1.32
C SER A 66 2.68 -10.20 -0.61
N PHE A 67 2.53 -9.01 -1.18
CA PHE A 67 2.98 -7.74 -0.59
C PHE A 67 2.17 -7.35 0.64
N MET A 68 1.04 -8.03 0.91
CA MET A 68 0.37 -7.98 2.20
C MET A 68 1.33 -8.28 3.37
N GLY A 69 2.36 -9.10 3.15
CA GLY A 69 3.42 -9.35 4.15
C GLY A 69 4.09 -8.07 4.69
N LEU A 70 4.28 -7.05 3.84
CA LEU A 70 4.88 -5.77 4.24
C LEU A 70 3.96 -4.98 5.17
N VAL A 71 2.65 -5.08 4.93
CA VAL A 71 1.63 -4.44 5.76
C VAL A 71 1.49 -5.16 7.11
N ILE A 72 1.53 -6.49 7.10
CA ILE A 72 1.58 -7.29 8.34
C ILE A 72 2.81 -6.91 9.17
N LEU A 73 3.96 -6.72 8.53
CA LEU A 73 5.18 -6.28 9.20
C LEU A 73 5.03 -4.88 9.80
N ALA A 74 4.46 -3.92 9.07
CA ALA A 74 4.16 -2.59 9.60
C ALA A 74 3.20 -2.64 10.80
N GLN A 75 2.15 -3.46 10.72
CA GLN A 75 1.19 -3.68 11.80
C GLN A 75 1.85 -4.37 13.03
N LEU A 76 2.76 -5.32 12.81
CA LEU A 76 3.55 -5.95 13.87
C LEU A 76 4.42 -4.94 14.60
N LEU A 77 5.19 -4.13 13.87
CA LEU A 77 6.01 -3.07 14.46
C LEU A 77 5.14 -2.05 15.22
N PHE A 78 3.98 -1.71 14.68
CA PHE A 78 3.03 -0.84 15.35
C PHE A 78 2.53 -1.44 16.69
N VAL A 79 2.15 -2.73 16.69
CA VAL A 79 1.72 -3.43 17.91
C VAL A 79 2.84 -3.50 18.94
N MET A 80 4.06 -3.84 18.52
CA MET A 80 5.23 -3.90 19.40
C MET A 80 5.56 -2.54 20.02
N ALA A 81 5.41 -1.45 19.25
CA ALA A 81 5.65 -0.10 19.71
C ALA A 81 4.54 0.44 20.64
N ARG A 82 3.32 -0.10 20.57
CA ARG A 82 2.14 0.45 21.26
C ARG A 82 1.62 -0.36 22.42
N LEU A 83 1.79 -1.68 22.40
CA LEU A 83 1.23 -2.56 23.41
C LEU A 83 2.32 -3.17 24.29
N PRO A 84 2.03 -3.39 25.59
CA PRO A 84 2.96 -4.09 26.46
C PRO A 84 3.15 -5.54 26.00
N ARG A 85 4.33 -6.11 26.31
CA ARG A 85 4.79 -7.44 25.85
C ARG A 85 3.79 -8.56 26.06
N GLN A 86 2.95 -8.49 27.10
CA GLN A 86 1.90 -9.48 27.36
C GLN A 86 0.91 -9.67 26.20
N HIS A 87 0.73 -8.66 25.34
CA HIS A 87 -0.16 -8.75 24.17
C HIS A 87 0.55 -9.30 22.92
N TRP A 88 1.88 -9.38 22.92
CA TRP A 88 2.65 -9.80 21.75
C TRP A 88 2.38 -11.27 21.41
N LEU A 89 2.24 -12.14 22.41
CA LEU A 89 1.90 -13.54 22.18
C LEU A 89 0.51 -13.69 21.55
N ARG A 90 -0.46 -12.89 21.98
CA ARG A 90 -1.82 -12.91 21.42
C ARG A 90 -1.84 -12.42 19.98
N TYR A 91 -1.13 -11.34 19.68
CA TYR A 91 -1.04 -10.86 18.30
C TYR A 91 -0.24 -11.84 17.43
N GLY A 92 0.86 -12.37 17.96
CA GLY A 92 1.69 -13.38 17.31
C GLY A 92 0.92 -14.65 16.99
N SER A 93 -0.01 -15.10 17.84
CA SER A 93 -0.85 -16.27 17.53
C SER A 93 -1.85 -16.01 16.40
N LEU A 94 -2.39 -14.79 16.28
CA LEU A 94 -3.23 -14.40 15.14
C LEU A 94 -2.42 -14.43 13.83
N LEU A 95 -1.18 -13.92 13.86
CA LEU A 95 -0.28 -13.98 12.70
C LEU A 95 0.15 -15.39 12.37
N ALA A 96 0.44 -16.22 13.38
CA ALA A 96 0.78 -17.63 13.19
C ALA A 96 -0.39 -18.39 12.53
N LEU A 97 -1.63 -18.14 12.97
CA LEU A 97 -2.81 -18.74 12.36
C LEU A 97 -2.95 -18.32 10.89
N ALA A 98 -2.76 -17.03 10.58
CA ALA A 98 -2.77 -16.56 9.18
C ALA A 98 -1.64 -17.19 8.34
N GLY A 99 -0.45 -17.34 8.93
CA GLY A 99 0.71 -17.99 8.28
C GLY A 99 0.47 -19.47 7.99
N VAL A 100 -0.12 -20.21 8.94
CA VAL A 100 -0.52 -21.62 8.75
C VAL A 100 -1.57 -21.72 7.64
N ALA A 101 -2.55 -20.83 7.62
CA ALA A 101 -3.56 -20.81 6.55
C ALA A 101 -2.94 -20.51 5.19
N PHE A 102 -1.89 -19.68 5.11
CA PHE A 102 -1.19 -19.36 3.86
C PHE A 102 -0.15 -20.40 3.44
N LEU A 103 0.20 -21.34 4.32
CA LEU A 103 1.25 -22.34 4.10
C LEU A 103 1.12 -23.12 2.78
N PRO A 104 -0.07 -23.52 2.30
CA PRO A 104 -0.21 -24.19 1.00
C PRO A 104 0.35 -23.40 -0.19
N TRP A 105 0.35 -22.06 -0.11
CA TRP A 105 0.90 -21.18 -1.14
C TRP A 105 2.36 -20.80 -0.91
N GLY A 106 2.94 -21.14 0.24
CA GLY A 106 4.31 -20.76 0.62
C GLY A 106 5.35 -21.23 -0.39
N ALA A 107 5.22 -22.46 -0.90
CA ALA A 107 6.13 -22.99 -1.91
C ALA A 107 6.04 -22.23 -3.24
N ALA A 108 4.82 -21.93 -3.72
CA ALA A 108 4.61 -21.14 -4.92
C ALA A 108 5.15 -19.71 -4.76
N PHE A 109 4.96 -19.11 -3.59
CA PHE A 109 5.55 -17.81 -3.25
C PHE A 109 7.08 -17.86 -3.34
N VAL A 110 7.75 -18.81 -2.67
CA VAL A 110 9.21 -18.95 -2.74
C VAL A 110 9.67 -19.16 -4.18
N TYR A 111 8.99 -20.02 -4.92
CA TYR A 111 9.30 -20.30 -6.33
C TYR A 111 9.21 -19.02 -7.19
N GLN A 112 8.21 -18.16 -6.99
CA GLN A 112 8.08 -16.89 -7.72
C GLN A 112 9.31 -15.96 -7.54
N PHE A 113 9.96 -15.98 -6.37
CA PHE A 113 11.19 -15.19 -6.16
C PHE A 113 12.44 -15.85 -6.76
N GLN A 114 12.36 -17.13 -7.13
CA GLN A 114 13.45 -17.88 -7.76
C GLN A 114 13.35 -17.93 -9.29
N VAL A 115 12.18 -17.66 -9.88
CA VAL A 115 12.03 -17.63 -11.33
C VAL A 115 12.67 -16.36 -11.87
N HIS A 116 13.75 -16.54 -12.63
CA HIS A 116 14.48 -15.47 -13.30
C HIS A 116 14.05 -15.39 -14.78
N GLY A 117 13.88 -14.16 -15.28
CA GLY A 117 13.57 -13.90 -16.69
C GLY A 117 12.12 -13.53 -16.95
N GLY A 118 11.92 -12.33 -17.48
CA GLY A 118 10.62 -11.74 -17.80
C GLY A 118 10.82 -10.38 -18.44
N LEU A 119 9.75 -9.77 -18.97
CA LEU A 119 9.79 -8.38 -19.40
C LEU A 119 10.10 -7.49 -18.20
N ARG A 120 11.08 -6.59 -18.35
CA ARG A 120 11.41 -5.58 -17.35
C ARG A 120 10.22 -4.64 -17.18
N HIS A 121 9.62 -4.66 -16.00
CA HIS A 121 8.51 -3.79 -15.61
C HIS A 121 8.84 -2.96 -14.36
N ASP A 122 10.11 -2.99 -13.96
CA ASP A 122 10.64 -2.29 -12.81
C ASP A 122 11.09 -0.88 -13.18
N TRP A 123 10.91 0.03 -12.23
CA TRP A 123 11.41 1.38 -12.36
C TRP A 123 12.85 1.49 -11.83
N PRO A 124 13.74 2.21 -12.51
CA PRO A 124 15.07 2.51 -11.97
C PRO A 124 14.96 3.39 -10.72
N LEU A 125 15.85 3.20 -9.74
CA LEU A 125 15.94 4.09 -8.58
C LEU A 125 16.62 5.42 -8.97
N ASN A 126 15.87 6.36 -9.56
CA ASN A 126 16.36 7.69 -9.91
C ASN A 126 15.29 8.79 -9.67
N GLY A 127 15.69 10.05 -9.85
CA GLY A 127 14.81 11.20 -9.63
C GLY A 127 13.55 11.19 -10.49
N ARG A 128 13.64 10.71 -11.73
CA ARG A 128 12.49 10.60 -12.63
C ARG A 128 11.46 9.59 -12.12
N THR A 129 11.91 8.46 -11.58
CA THR A 129 11.01 7.49 -10.95
C THR A 129 10.35 8.05 -9.71
N LEU A 130 11.08 8.84 -8.91
CA LEU A 130 10.46 9.54 -7.77
C LEU A 130 9.37 10.51 -8.24
N GLU A 131 9.61 11.27 -9.30
CA GLU A 131 8.65 12.21 -9.89
C GLU A 131 7.39 11.48 -10.41
N ILE A 132 7.56 10.40 -11.17
CA ILE A 132 6.48 9.57 -11.69
C ILE A 132 5.67 8.97 -10.54
N LEU A 133 6.34 8.33 -9.58
CA LEU A 133 5.67 7.73 -8.43
C LEU A 133 4.93 8.79 -7.59
N THR A 134 5.54 9.95 -7.39
CA THR A 134 4.88 11.03 -6.64
C THR A 134 3.62 11.49 -7.36
N THR A 135 3.68 11.65 -8.68
CA THR A 135 2.53 12.06 -9.50
C THR A 135 1.45 10.97 -9.55
N HIS A 136 1.81 9.70 -9.75
CA HIS A 136 0.86 8.58 -9.78
C HIS A 136 0.14 8.39 -8.44
N PHE A 137 0.89 8.45 -7.33
CA PHE A 137 0.35 8.16 -6.01
C PHE A 137 -0.35 9.33 -5.35
N LEU A 138 0.09 10.56 -5.60
CA LEU A 138 -0.49 11.76 -5.00
C LEU A 138 -1.46 12.47 -5.94
N GLY A 139 -1.38 12.24 -7.25
CA GLY A 139 -2.15 12.96 -8.26
C GLY A 139 -1.55 14.34 -8.58
N SER A 140 -2.18 15.05 -9.52
CA SER A 140 -1.82 16.43 -9.89
C SER A 140 -2.92 17.40 -9.46
N PRO A 141 -2.64 18.50 -8.72
CA PRO A 141 -1.31 18.97 -8.33
C PRO A 141 -0.78 18.24 -7.09
N VAL A 142 0.45 17.71 -7.19
CA VAL A 142 1.18 17.02 -6.10
C VAL A 142 1.28 17.86 -4.82
N ALA A 143 1.40 19.18 -4.96
CA ALA A 143 1.62 20.10 -3.85
C ALA A 143 0.51 20.04 -2.78
N LEU A 144 -0.74 19.83 -3.18
CA LEU A 144 -1.89 19.79 -2.28
C LEU A 144 -1.85 18.58 -1.31
N PRO A 145 -1.87 17.32 -1.79
CA PRO A 145 -1.78 16.15 -0.93
C PRO A 145 -0.44 16.09 -0.18
N LEU A 146 0.68 16.47 -0.82
CA LEU A 146 1.98 16.52 -0.15
C LEU A 146 1.98 17.53 1.00
N GLY A 147 1.42 18.72 0.80
CA GLY A 147 1.27 19.74 1.84
C GLY A 147 0.43 19.24 3.02
N LEU A 148 -0.65 18.50 2.75
CA LEU A 148 -1.48 17.90 3.80
C LEU A 148 -0.77 16.77 4.55
N ILE A 149 0.03 15.95 3.86
CA ILE A 149 0.87 14.93 4.49
C ILE A 149 1.90 15.61 5.41
N VAL A 150 2.61 16.63 4.91
CA VAL A 150 3.58 17.40 5.70
C VAL A 150 2.91 18.03 6.91
N LEU A 151 1.74 18.65 6.72
CA LEU A 151 0.96 19.23 7.82
C LEU A 151 0.60 18.18 8.87
N ALA A 152 0.15 16.99 8.46
CA ALA A 152 -0.16 15.89 9.37
C ALA A 152 1.05 15.46 10.21
N LEU A 153 2.24 15.40 9.59
CA LEU A 153 3.48 14.99 10.24
C LEU A 153 4.06 16.08 11.17
N VAL A 154 3.92 17.35 10.80
CA VAL A 154 4.49 18.50 11.53
C VAL A 154 3.59 18.98 12.66
N ARG A 155 2.27 18.84 12.54
CA ARG A 155 1.28 19.31 13.54
C ARG A 155 1.60 18.94 15.00
N PRO A 156 2.05 17.71 15.33
CA PRO A 156 2.35 17.35 16.72
C PRO A 156 3.48 18.19 17.32
N TRP A 157 4.45 18.60 16.49
CA TRP A 157 5.61 19.40 16.89
C TRP A 157 5.22 20.86 17.14
N VAL A 158 4.34 21.41 16.30
CA VAL A 158 3.84 22.78 16.45
C VAL A 158 2.94 22.91 17.69
N ALA A 159 2.18 21.86 18.01
CA ALA A 159 1.29 21.85 19.17
C ALA A 159 2.01 21.58 20.51
N ALA A 160 3.27 21.14 20.51
CA ALA A 160 3.98 20.79 21.71
C ALA A 160 4.59 22.04 22.38
N PRO A 161 4.33 22.29 23.68
CA PRO A 161 4.96 23.38 24.41
C PRO A 161 6.46 23.07 24.64
N GLY A 162 7.32 23.70 23.84
CA GLY A 162 8.78 23.67 23.98
C GLY A 162 9.49 22.86 22.90
N TRP A 163 10.51 23.47 22.27
CA TRP A 163 11.24 22.89 21.13
C TRP A 163 12.31 21.86 21.52
N ARG A 164 12.58 21.67 22.82
CA ARG A 164 13.74 20.90 23.29
C ARG A 164 13.54 19.40 23.33
N ARG A 165 12.30 18.90 23.20
CA ARG A 165 12.03 17.46 23.15
C ARG A 165 11.01 17.15 22.06
N PRO A 166 11.32 16.19 21.16
CA PRO A 166 10.34 15.75 20.19
C PRO A 166 9.12 15.18 20.93
N PRO A 167 7.90 15.66 20.66
CA PRO A 167 6.72 15.06 21.25
C PRO A 167 6.60 13.60 20.80
N PRO A 168 6.13 12.68 21.67
CA PRO A 168 5.91 11.30 21.26
C PRO A 168 4.95 11.29 20.08
N MET A 169 5.27 10.51 19.05
CA MET A 169 4.45 10.45 17.84
C MET A 169 3.03 10.03 18.20
N PRO A 170 2.00 10.81 17.83
CA PRO A 170 0.61 10.47 18.14
C PRO A 170 0.23 9.07 17.65
N GLY A 171 -0.65 8.42 18.42
CA GLY A 171 -1.27 7.12 18.10
C GLY A 171 -1.66 6.99 16.64
N GLY A 172 -2.37 8.01 16.15
CA GLY A 172 -2.91 8.05 14.80
C GLY A 172 -1.87 8.20 13.69
N LEU A 173 -0.66 8.69 13.98
CA LEU A 173 0.39 8.91 12.97
C LEU A 173 1.35 7.73 12.84
N LEU A 174 1.59 6.98 13.92
CA LEU A 174 2.58 5.91 13.90
C LEU A 174 2.24 4.82 12.89
N LEU A 175 0.97 4.37 12.85
CA LEU A 175 0.57 3.31 11.93
C LEU A 175 0.72 3.69 10.45
N PRO A 176 0.21 4.83 9.95
CA PRO A 176 0.42 5.20 8.54
C PRO A 176 1.88 5.48 8.21
N VAL A 177 2.68 6.00 9.16
CA VAL A 177 4.11 6.22 8.96
C VAL A 177 4.86 4.89 8.82
N LEU A 178 4.57 3.91 9.67
CA LEU A 178 5.11 2.56 9.51
C LEU A 178 4.57 1.89 8.25
N GLY A 179 3.30 2.07 7.93
CA GLY A 179 2.64 1.55 6.74
C GLY A 179 3.24 2.07 5.43
N ILE A 180 3.88 3.24 5.44
CA ILE A 180 4.61 3.80 4.29
C ILE A 180 6.09 3.47 4.37
N GLY A 181 6.72 3.77 5.52
CA GLY A 181 8.16 3.65 5.70
C GLY A 181 8.65 2.22 5.59
N VAL A 182 7.92 1.25 6.16
CA VAL A 182 8.33 -0.17 6.13
C VAL A 182 8.31 -0.73 4.71
N PRO A 183 7.23 -0.60 3.92
CA PRO A 183 7.27 -1.10 2.55
C PRO A 183 8.28 -0.38 1.67
N ILE A 184 8.40 0.95 1.75
CA ILE A 184 9.37 1.70 0.95
C ILE A 184 10.80 1.25 1.29
N ALA A 185 11.16 1.24 2.58
CA ALA A 185 12.50 0.86 3.01
C ALA A 185 12.83 -0.58 2.59
N LEU A 186 11.89 -1.52 2.74
CA LEU A 186 12.15 -2.91 2.39
C LEU A 186 12.21 -3.12 0.87
N VAL A 187 11.35 -2.47 0.09
CA VAL A 187 11.40 -2.53 -1.38
C VAL A 187 12.71 -1.94 -1.90
N ILE A 188 13.14 -0.78 -1.38
CA ILE A 188 14.43 -0.19 -1.74
C ILE A 188 15.58 -1.12 -1.35
N ALA A 189 15.60 -1.60 -0.10
CA ALA A 189 16.63 -2.51 0.36
C ALA A 189 16.72 -3.76 -0.51
N LEU A 190 15.61 -4.46 -0.78
CA LEU A 190 15.59 -5.66 -1.61
C LEU A 190 15.99 -5.38 -3.07
N THR A 191 15.66 -4.20 -3.59
CA THR A 191 16.07 -3.77 -4.93
C THR A 191 17.59 -3.52 -4.99
N LEU A 192 18.19 -2.98 -3.91
CA LEU A 192 19.62 -2.73 -3.83
C LEU A 192 20.44 -4.01 -3.54
N PHE A 193 19.90 -4.93 -2.74
CA PHE A 193 20.62 -6.14 -2.32
C PHE A 193 20.63 -7.24 -3.38
N SER A 194 19.69 -7.23 -4.32
CA SER A 194 19.62 -8.26 -5.34
C SER A 194 19.17 -7.65 -6.67
N GLU A 195 20.09 -7.67 -7.63
CA GLU A 195 19.88 -7.20 -9.01
C GLU A 195 18.70 -7.92 -9.70
N ASN A 196 18.32 -9.08 -9.16
CA ASN A 196 17.28 -9.96 -9.65
C ASN A 196 15.91 -9.72 -8.98
N THR A 197 15.86 -9.17 -7.77
CA THR A 197 14.60 -8.87 -7.06
C THR A 197 14.18 -7.43 -7.30
N ARG A 198 13.65 -7.20 -8.48
CA ARG A 198 13.17 -5.89 -8.91
C ARG A 198 11.74 -5.68 -8.44
N LEU A 199 11.60 -5.18 -7.22
CA LEU A 199 10.31 -5.05 -6.54
C LEU A 199 9.69 -3.67 -6.69
N LEU A 200 10.42 -2.68 -7.23
CA LEU A 200 9.93 -1.33 -7.43
C LEU A 200 9.04 -1.24 -8.67
N THR A 201 7.74 -1.46 -8.45
CA THR A 201 6.69 -1.29 -9.46
C THR A 201 5.53 -0.53 -8.84
N ASP A 202 4.76 0.21 -9.65
CA ASP A 202 3.57 0.92 -9.17
C ASP A 202 2.63 -0.03 -8.43
N ARG A 203 2.43 -1.21 -8.99
CA ARG A 203 1.55 -2.26 -8.47
C ARG A 203 1.96 -2.73 -7.08
N ASN A 204 3.25 -2.92 -6.85
CA ASN A 204 3.79 -3.31 -5.55
C ASN A 204 3.69 -2.18 -4.52
N LEU A 205 3.83 -0.93 -4.98
CA LEU A 205 3.67 0.25 -4.15
C LEU A 205 2.21 0.60 -3.87
N ALA A 206 1.24 -0.05 -4.53
CA ALA A 206 -0.20 0.13 -4.29
C ALA A 206 -0.59 0.02 -2.80
N ILE A 207 0.13 -0.81 -2.05
CA ILE A 207 -0.05 -1.01 -0.61
C ILE A 207 0.15 0.27 0.23
N LEU A 208 0.78 1.31 -0.34
CA LEU A 208 1.01 2.60 0.30
C LEU A 208 -0.25 3.47 0.34
N LEU A 209 -1.17 3.29 -0.61
CA LEU A 209 -2.29 4.20 -0.85
C LEU A 209 -3.26 4.33 0.32
N PRO A 210 -3.62 3.26 1.07
CA PRO A 210 -4.40 3.39 2.29
C PRO A 210 -3.75 4.34 3.30
N TRP A 211 -2.44 4.26 3.45
CA TRP A 211 -1.68 5.01 4.43
C TRP A 211 -1.50 6.48 4.04
N LEU A 212 -1.24 6.73 2.76
CA LEU A 212 -1.24 8.07 2.19
C LEU A 212 -2.59 8.75 2.39
N ALA A 213 -3.69 8.03 2.10
CA ALA A 213 -5.03 8.56 2.31
C ALA A 213 -5.32 8.88 3.78
N VAL A 214 -4.81 8.07 4.72
CA VAL A 214 -4.90 8.37 6.17
C VAL A 214 -4.09 9.63 6.53
N LEU A 215 -2.87 9.79 6.04
CA LEU A 215 -2.06 10.98 6.32
C LEU A 215 -2.71 12.26 5.78
N VAL A 216 -3.19 12.21 4.53
CA VAL A 216 -3.92 13.33 3.93
C VAL A 216 -5.18 13.66 4.74
N ALA A 217 -5.94 12.64 5.18
CA ALA A 217 -7.13 12.85 6.03
C ALA A 217 -6.77 13.47 7.39
N LEU A 218 -5.64 13.07 7.99
CA LEU A 218 -5.13 13.69 9.21
C LEU A 218 -4.70 15.14 8.97
N GLY A 219 -4.12 15.45 7.81
CA GLY A 219 -3.82 16.82 7.38
C GLY A 219 -5.08 17.67 7.25
N LEU A 220 -6.12 17.15 6.57
CA LEU A 220 -7.42 17.80 6.43
C LEU A 220 -8.11 18.07 7.78
N SER A 221 -7.84 17.24 8.79
CA SER A 221 -8.37 17.42 10.14
C SER A 221 -7.78 18.64 10.88
N ALA A 222 -6.74 19.28 10.34
CA ALA A 222 -6.18 20.50 10.89
C ALA A 222 -7.01 21.75 10.55
N PHE A 223 -7.84 21.69 9.52
CA PHE A 223 -8.69 22.80 9.09
C PHE A 223 -10.06 22.76 9.76
N GLU A 224 -10.65 23.94 9.93
CA GLU A 224 -12.04 24.14 10.32
C GLU A 224 -13.02 23.48 9.30
N PRO A 225 -14.28 23.23 9.67
CA PRO A 225 -15.23 22.53 8.80
C PRO A 225 -15.37 23.14 7.40
N PHE A 226 -15.41 24.47 7.30
CA PHE A 226 -15.51 25.17 6.02
C PHE A 226 -14.25 24.98 5.17
N GLY A 227 -13.06 25.27 5.72
CA GLY A 227 -11.78 25.07 5.00
C GLY A 227 -11.58 23.61 4.58
N ARG A 228 -11.97 22.66 5.43
CA ARG A 228 -11.97 21.24 5.09
C ARG A 228 -12.90 20.92 3.93
N ALA A 229 -14.12 21.46 3.93
CA ALA A 229 -15.08 21.26 2.85
C ALA A 229 -14.58 21.84 1.52
N VAL A 230 -13.96 23.03 1.55
CA VAL A 230 -13.32 23.64 0.37
C VAL A 230 -12.20 22.75 -0.16
N LEU A 231 -11.26 22.31 0.67
CA LEU A 231 -10.15 21.44 0.25
C LEU A 231 -10.65 20.12 -0.32
N VAL A 232 -11.65 19.51 0.32
CA VAL A 232 -12.31 18.31 -0.18
C VAL A 232 -12.96 18.56 -1.54
N GLY A 233 -13.68 19.67 -1.69
CA GLY A 233 -14.28 20.07 -2.97
C GLY A 233 -13.23 20.25 -4.06
N LEU A 234 -12.09 20.86 -3.74
CA LEU A 234 -10.96 20.99 -4.66
C LEU A 234 -10.41 19.62 -5.08
N PHE A 235 -10.22 18.68 -4.15
CA PHE A 235 -9.80 17.32 -4.53
C PHE A 235 -10.82 16.64 -5.45
N ILE A 236 -12.13 16.80 -5.18
CA ILE A 236 -13.19 16.20 -5.99
C ILE A 236 -13.18 16.79 -7.40
N LEU A 237 -13.24 18.12 -7.50
CA LEU A 237 -13.25 18.82 -8.78
C LEU A 237 -11.99 18.51 -9.59
N ASN A 238 -10.83 18.50 -8.93
CA ASN A 238 -9.57 18.15 -9.57
C ASN A 238 -9.59 16.70 -10.05
N GLY A 239 -9.92 15.73 -9.18
CA GLY A 239 -10.00 14.33 -9.57
C GLY A 239 -10.98 14.06 -10.71
N LEU A 240 -12.08 14.83 -10.82
CA LEU A 240 -13.00 14.77 -11.96
C LEU A 240 -12.47 15.45 -13.23
N ALA A 241 -11.63 16.48 -13.10
CA ALA A 241 -11.13 17.27 -14.22
C ALA A 241 -9.80 16.77 -14.80
N THR A 242 -8.98 16.07 -14.00
CA THR A 242 -7.59 15.73 -14.34
C THR A 242 -7.29 14.23 -14.36
N THR A 243 -8.28 13.35 -14.19
CA THR A 243 -8.05 11.90 -14.27
C THR A 243 -7.72 11.51 -15.71
N ASP A 244 -6.43 11.54 -16.05
CA ASP A 244 -5.91 11.16 -17.37
C ASP A 244 -4.81 10.09 -17.26
N VAL A 245 -4.98 9.12 -16.34
CA VAL A 245 -4.06 7.97 -16.20
C VAL A 245 -4.00 7.13 -17.49
N ALA A 246 -5.00 7.25 -18.36
CA ALA A 246 -5.03 6.58 -19.64
C ALA A 246 -3.97 7.11 -20.64
N ALA A 247 -3.39 8.28 -20.41
CA ALA A 247 -2.44 8.90 -21.35
C ALA A 247 -1.07 8.21 -21.39
N ASP A 248 -0.64 7.54 -20.31
CA ASP A 248 0.57 6.71 -20.30
C ASP A 248 0.25 5.32 -20.88
N ASN A 249 -0.12 5.30 -22.16
CA ASN A 249 -0.10 4.06 -22.92
C ASN A 249 1.33 3.51 -22.85
N PRO A 250 1.53 2.24 -22.42
CA PRO A 250 2.84 1.63 -22.55
C PRO A 250 3.26 1.69 -24.03
N PRO A 251 4.56 1.59 -24.35
CA PRO A 251 5.07 1.60 -25.71
C PRO A 251 4.56 0.37 -26.49
N TRP A 252 3.26 0.38 -26.84
CA TRP A 252 2.53 -0.69 -27.51
C TRP A 252 3.19 -1.06 -28.83
N PRO A 253 3.74 -0.10 -29.62
CA PRO A 253 4.52 -0.42 -30.80
C PRO A 253 5.75 -1.29 -30.48
N GLU A 254 6.49 -0.97 -29.43
CA GLU A 254 7.70 -1.69 -29.00
C GLU A 254 7.36 -3.06 -28.39
N VAL A 255 6.27 -3.13 -27.61
CA VAL A 255 5.74 -4.41 -27.09
C VAL A 255 5.26 -5.30 -28.24
N ALA A 256 4.54 -4.74 -29.22
CA ALA A 256 4.09 -5.46 -30.40
C ALA A 256 5.28 -5.92 -31.25
N ALA A 257 6.29 -5.08 -31.44
CA ALA A 257 7.53 -5.42 -32.16
C ALA A 257 8.31 -6.54 -31.45
N PHE A 258 8.44 -6.49 -30.12
CA PHE A 258 9.08 -7.56 -29.34
C PHE A 258 8.33 -8.90 -29.48
N LEU A 259 7.00 -8.88 -29.38
CA LEU A 259 6.18 -10.08 -29.56
C LEU A 259 6.24 -10.62 -30.99
N ALA A 260 6.29 -9.73 -31.99
CA ALA A 260 6.46 -10.11 -33.39
C ALA A 260 7.83 -10.76 -33.65
N LEU A 261 8.91 -10.22 -33.09
CA LEU A 261 10.26 -10.81 -33.15
C LEU A 261 10.31 -12.21 -32.51
N ARG A 262 9.69 -12.39 -31.33
CA ARG A 262 9.62 -13.70 -30.67
C ARG A 262 8.79 -14.72 -31.44
N ARG A 263 7.74 -14.27 -32.15
CA ARG A 263 6.92 -15.14 -33.02
C ARG A 263 7.63 -15.46 -34.34
N GLY A 264 8.40 -14.52 -34.89
CA GLY A 264 9.13 -14.69 -36.15
C GLY A 264 10.42 -15.50 -36.04
N GLY A 265 11.10 -15.47 -34.90
CA GLY A 265 12.38 -16.18 -34.67
C GLY A 265 12.26 -17.66 -34.28
N GLY A 266 11.05 -18.22 -34.20
CA GLY A 266 10.82 -19.55 -33.63
C GLY A 266 9.67 -20.30 -34.31
N GLY A 267 9.80 -20.56 -35.60
CA GLY A 267 8.96 -21.52 -36.32
C GLY A 267 9.20 -22.96 -35.85
N ARG A 268 8.68 -23.29 -34.65
CA ARG A 268 8.33 -24.64 -34.15
C ARG A 268 8.06 -24.54 -32.64
N GLY A 269 6.81 -24.69 -32.19
CA GLY A 269 6.57 -25.19 -30.83
C GLY A 269 5.46 -24.60 -29.95
N TYR A 270 4.64 -23.64 -30.39
CA TYR A 270 3.41 -23.30 -29.65
C TYR A 270 2.18 -23.78 -30.41
N ARG A 271 1.90 -25.09 -30.33
CA ARG A 271 0.55 -25.60 -30.59
C ARG A 271 -0.28 -25.32 -29.34
N GLY A 272 -1.42 -24.68 -29.56
CA GLY A 272 -2.19 -24.01 -28.53
C GLY A 272 -2.82 -24.94 -27.50
N CYS A 273 -2.86 -24.43 -26.27
CA CYS A 273 -3.96 -24.68 -25.35
C CYS A 273 -4.70 -23.34 -25.18
N PHE A 274 -5.51 -23.00 -26.18
CA PHE A 274 -6.63 -22.08 -25.96
C PHE A 274 -7.75 -22.94 -25.35
N TRP A 275 -8.06 -22.68 -24.09
CA TRP A 275 -9.18 -23.30 -23.39
C TRP A 275 -10.49 -22.90 -24.09
N ARG A 276 -11.31 -23.91 -24.42
CA ARG A 276 -12.72 -23.75 -24.74
C ARG A 276 -13.52 -23.49 -23.47
#